data_AF-A0A8S3E7W5-F1
#
_entry.id   AF-A0A8S3E7W5-F1
#
_cell.length_a   1.000
_cell.length_b   1.000
_cell.length_c   1.000
_cell.angle_alpha   90.00
_cell.angle_beta   90.00
_cell.angle_gamma   90.00
#
_symmetry.space_group_name_H-M   'P 1'
#
loop_
_entity.id
_entity.type
_entity.pdbx_description
1 polymer ?
#
loop_
_entity_poly.entity_id
_entity_poly.type
_entity_poly.pdbx_seq_one_letter_code
_entity_poly.pdbx_strand_id
1 'polypeptide(L)'
;EAAVFVLEKRLLEKYSKKDRELIIDAMKKGVQQLAKIKHPRILSLQHPIEESRDSLAFATESCFGSLANCLGFYDNIAQPIPKEFDDYKLYDVEIRYGIIQLCDGLAFLHNEVKLCHRNISPESIIINYNGAWKLSGFELCIQGSVDG
;
A
#
# COMPACT_ATOMS: atom_id res chain seq x y z
N GLU A 1 -5.81 -15.30 -8.55
CA GLU A 1 -4.52 -14.59 -8.72
C GLU A 1 -4.37 -13.58 -7.59
N ALA A 2 -3.16 -13.40 -7.06
CA ALA A 2 -2.85 -12.60 -5.87
C ALA A 2 -1.51 -11.86 -6.08
N ALA A 3 -1.32 -10.73 -5.39
CA ALA A 3 -0.04 -10.05 -5.36
C ALA A 3 0.69 -10.38 -4.05
N VAL A 4 1.97 -10.76 -4.13
CA VAL A 4 2.81 -11.07 -2.97
C VAL A 4 3.80 -9.93 -2.77
N PHE A 5 3.82 -9.38 -1.57
CA PHE A 5 4.74 -8.32 -1.16
C PHE A 5 5.82 -8.94 -0.29
N VAL A 6 7.09 -8.69 -0.63
CA VAL A 6 8.24 -9.23 0.10
C VAL A 6 9.19 -8.11 0.45
N LEU A 7 9.53 -8.00 1.73
CA LEU A 7 10.66 -7.21 2.20
C LEU A 7 11.80 -8.14 2.55
N GLU A 8 12.90 -8.05 1.82
CA GLU A 8 14.15 -8.69 2.21
C GLU A 8 14.86 -7.85 3.28
N LYS A 9 15.08 -8.43 4.47
CA LYS A 9 15.65 -7.71 5.61
C LYS A 9 17.09 -7.23 5.36
N ARG A 10 17.81 -7.84 4.41
CA ARG A 10 19.14 -7.38 3.97
C ARG A 10 19.14 -5.96 3.43
N LEU A 11 18.03 -5.50 2.84
CA LEU A 11 17.87 -4.13 2.34
C LEU A 11 17.91 -3.08 3.46
N LEU A 12 17.68 -3.53 4.70
CA LEU A 12 17.71 -2.70 5.89
C LEU A 12 19.07 -2.69 6.60
N GLU A 13 20.09 -3.39 6.09
CA GLU A 13 21.44 -3.43 6.69
C GLU A 13 22.15 -2.08 6.71
N LYS A 14 21.72 -1.16 5.83
CA LYS A 14 22.18 0.24 5.81
C LYS A 14 21.71 1.07 7.02
N TYR A 15 20.74 0.58 7.80
CA TYR A 15 20.20 1.26 8.97
C TYR A 15 20.79 0.70 10.26
N SER A 16 20.71 1.49 11.35
CA SER A 16 21.09 1.00 12.67
C SER A 16 20.20 -0.18 13.09
N LYS A 17 20.69 -1.04 14.00
CA LYS A 17 19.89 -2.16 14.52
C LYS A 17 18.54 -1.70 15.08
N LYS A 18 18.54 -0.57 15.81
CA LYS A 18 17.34 0.05 16.38
C LYS A 18 16.36 0.49 15.30
N ASP A 19 16.84 1.19 14.28
CA ASP A 19 15.98 1.68 13.21
C ASP A 19 15.41 0.54 12.37
N ARG A 20 16.19 -0.52 12.13
CA ARG A 20 15.73 -1.73 11.45
C ARG A 20 14.57 -2.38 12.20
N GLU A 21 14.67 -2.51 13.52
CA GLU A 21 13.59 -3.06 14.35
C GLU A 21 12.33 -2.17 14.27
N LEU A 22 12.49 -0.85 14.34
CA LEU A 22 11.39 0.11 14.20
C LEU A 22 10.70 0.02 12.83
N ILE A 23 11.47 -0.10 11.75
CA ILE A 23 10.94 -0.24 10.38
C ILE A 23 10.15 -1.54 10.24
N ILE A 24 10.70 -2.66 10.71
CA ILE A 24 10.05 -3.98 10.67
C ILE A 24 8.73 -3.95 11.46
N ASP A 25 8.75 -3.37 12.66
CA ASP A 25 7.56 -3.28 13.51
C ASP A 25 6.50 -2.36 12.91
N ALA A 26 6.91 -1.25 12.27
CA ALA A 26 6.00 -0.36 11.57
C ALA A 26 5.31 -1.09 10.41
N MET A 27 6.05 -1.82 9.58
CA MET A 27 5.49 -2.58 8.45
C MET A 27 4.51 -3.66 8.92
N LYS A 28 4.87 -4.42 9.97
CA LYS A 28 3.95 -5.40 10.59
C LYS A 28 2.67 -4.75 11.07
N LYS A 29 2.77 -3.62 11.78
CA LYS A 29 1.60 -2.85 12.23
C LYS A 29 0.74 -2.40 11.05
N GLY A 30 1.36 -1.93 9.97
CA GLY A 30 0.66 -1.52 8.74
C GLY A 30 -0.19 -2.66 8.15
N VAL A 31 0.40 -3.84 7.96
CA VAL A 31 -0.33 -5.00 7.41
C VAL A 31 -1.42 -5.50 8.37
N GLN A 32 -1.15 -5.48 9.68
CA GLN A 32 -2.15 -5.83 10.69
C GLN A 32 -3.33 -4.85 10.72
N GLN A 33 -3.09 -3.55 10.50
CA GLN A 33 -4.17 -2.57 10.36
C GLN A 33 -4.97 -2.80 9.08
N LEU A 34 -4.28 -3.03 7.95
CA LEU A 34 -4.92 -3.36 6.67
C LEU A 34 -5.87 -4.56 6.79
N ALA A 35 -5.49 -5.58 7.57
CA ALA A 35 -6.31 -6.77 7.81
C ALA A 35 -7.68 -6.45 8.47
N LYS A 36 -7.75 -5.40 9.29
CA LYS A 36 -8.94 -5.01 10.08
C LYS A 36 -9.92 -4.16 9.28
N ILE A 37 -9.47 -3.55 8.19
CA ILE A 37 -10.25 -2.56 7.44
C ILE A 37 -10.81 -3.22 6.17
N LYS A 38 -12.13 -3.36 6.08
CA LYS A 38 -12.81 -4.00 4.95
C LYS A 38 -13.69 -2.99 4.22
N HIS A 39 -13.22 -2.53 3.05
CA HIS A 39 -13.96 -1.59 2.22
C HIS A 39 -13.46 -1.66 0.75
N PRO A 40 -14.32 -1.45 -0.27
CA PRO A 40 -13.94 -1.61 -1.68
C PRO A 40 -12.78 -0.72 -2.16
N ARG A 41 -12.54 0.41 -1.47
CA ARG A 41 -11.46 1.38 -1.77
C ARG A 41 -10.19 1.17 -0.94
N ILE A 42 -10.14 0.12 -0.12
CA ILE A 42 -8.97 -0.26 0.67
C ILE A 42 -8.42 -1.56 0.10
N LEU A 43 -7.09 -1.70 0.05
CA LEU A 43 -6.44 -2.90 -0.48
C LEU A 43 -6.82 -4.13 0.34
N SER A 44 -7.34 -5.17 -0.32
CA SER A 44 -7.80 -6.36 0.39
C SER A 44 -6.64 -7.32 0.67
N LEU A 45 -6.35 -7.53 1.96
CA LEU A 45 -5.40 -8.55 2.40
C LEU A 45 -6.01 -9.96 2.24
N GLN A 46 -5.31 -10.84 1.54
CA GLN A 46 -5.70 -12.24 1.32
C GLN A 46 -4.94 -13.19 2.26
N HIS A 47 -3.64 -12.98 2.44
CA HIS A 47 -2.82 -13.72 3.39
C HIS A 47 -2.16 -12.76 4.39
N PRO A 48 -2.19 -13.09 5.69
CA PRO A 48 -1.59 -12.26 6.73
C PRO A 48 -0.08 -12.14 6.54
N ILE A 49 0.52 -11.22 7.29
CA ILE A 49 1.98 -11.08 7.29
C ILE A 49 2.63 -12.28 7.99
N GLU A 50 3.63 -12.84 7.32
CA GLU A 50 4.53 -13.84 7.84
C GLU A 50 5.94 -13.27 7.94
N GLU A 51 6.67 -13.70 8.97
CA GLU A 51 8.05 -13.30 9.18
C GLU A 51 8.95 -14.53 9.17
N SER A 52 10.01 -14.46 8.37
CA SER A 52 11.11 -15.41 8.39
C SER A 52 12.36 -14.75 8.98
N ARG A 53 13.46 -15.51 9.05
CA ARG A 53 14.77 -14.95 9.45
C ARG A 53 15.19 -13.80 8.54
N ASP A 54 14.94 -13.94 7.24
CA ASP A 54 15.54 -13.09 6.20
C ASP A 54 14.53 -12.15 5.53
N SER A 55 13.23 -12.35 5.76
CA SER A 55 12.18 -11.58 5.09
C SER A 55 10.91 -11.36 5.91
N LEU A 56 10.09 -10.41 5.45
CA LEU A 56 8.66 -10.31 5.76
C LEU A 56 7.89 -10.51 4.46
N ALA A 57 6.76 -11.21 4.50
CA ALA A 57 5.91 -11.36 3.33
C ALA A 57 4.41 -11.36 3.67
N PHE A 58 3.57 -10.87 2.77
CA PHE A 58 2.11 -10.96 2.86
C PHE A 58 1.51 -10.99 1.45
N ALA A 59 0.23 -11.33 1.31
CA ALA A 59 -0.44 -11.33 0.01
C ALA A 59 -1.78 -10.60 0.02
N THR A 60 -2.07 -9.91 -1.08
CA THR A 60 -3.30 -9.15 -1.29
C THR A 60 -4.04 -9.65 -2.52
N GLU A 61 -5.18 -9.04 -2.82
CA GLU A 61 -5.77 -9.13 -4.17
C GLU A 61 -4.73 -8.84 -5.26
N SER A 62 -4.97 -9.37 -6.47
CA SER A 62 -4.10 -9.13 -7.62
C SER A 62 -3.98 -7.64 -7.91
N CYS A 63 -2.75 -7.16 -8.09
CA CYS A 63 -2.42 -5.75 -8.26
C CYS A 63 -1.65 -5.56 -9.56
N PHE A 64 -1.96 -4.47 -10.28
CA PHE A 64 -1.18 -4.03 -11.42
C PHE A 64 0.12 -3.38 -10.95
N GLY A 65 0.03 -2.46 -10.00
CA GLY A 65 1.17 -1.78 -9.41
C GLY A 65 0.74 -0.63 -8.50
N SER A 66 1.70 0.11 -7.98
CA SER A 66 1.41 1.39 -7.30
C SER A 66 1.17 2.51 -8.31
N LEU A 67 0.53 3.59 -7.87
CA LEU A 67 0.43 4.81 -8.67
C LEU A 67 1.82 5.38 -8.98
N ALA A 68 2.79 5.26 -8.07
CA ALA A 68 4.19 5.62 -8.35
C ALA A 68 4.76 4.85 -9.55
N ASN A 69 4.46 3.55 -9.67
CA ASN A 69 4.87 2.75 -10.82
C ASN A 69 4.23 3.23 -12.13
N CYS A 70 2.96 3.59 -12.07
CA CYS A 70 2.26 4.18 -13.22
C CYS A 70 2.81 5.55 -13.62
N LEU A 71 3.54 6.23 -12.73
CA LEU A 71 4.18 7.52 -12.95
C LEU A 71 5.67 7.41 -13.31
N GLY A 72 6.19 6.19 -13.52
CA GLY A 72 7.59 5.98 -13.95
C GLY A 72 8.59 5.75 -12.82
N PHE A 73 8.15 5.60 -11.58
CA PHE A 73 9.03 5.29 -10.44
C PHE A 73 9.03 3.78 -10.20
N TYR A 74 10.18 3.12 -10.43
CA TYR A 74 10.28 1.65 -10.42
C TYR A 74 11.25 1.09 -9.39
N ASP A 75 11.65 1.88 -8.39
CA ASP A 75 12.61 1.48 -7.35
C ASP A 75 12.16 0.24 -6.55
N ASN A 76 10.85 -0.01 -6.49
CA ASN A 76 10.22 -1.14 -5.81
C ASN A 76 9.87 -2.32 -6.74
N ILE A 77 10.22 -2.26 -8.03
CA ILE A 77 9.97 -3.34 -9.00
C ILE A 77 11.28 -4.08 -9.31
N ALA A 78 11.21 -5.41 -9.32
CA ALA A 78 12.31 -6.25 -9.75
C ALA A 78 12.64 -6.01 -11.23
N GLN A 79 13.93 -5.94 -11.56
CA GLN A 79 14.38 -5.75 -12.93
C GLN A 79 14.37 -7.08 -13.70
N PRO A 80 13.99 -7.08 -15.00
CA PRO A 80 13.62 -5.93 -15.81
C PRO A 80 12.19 -5.43 -15.53
N ILE A 81 11.95 -4.13 -15.74
CA ILE A 81 10.62 -3.52 -15.61
C ILE A 81 9.63 -4.29 -16.52
N PRO A 82 8.46 -4.70 -15.99
CA PRO A 82 7.43 -5.37 -16.78
C PRO A 82 6.98 -4.51 -17.97
N LYS A 83 6.74 -5.15 -19.12
CA LYS A 83 6.39 -4.46 -20.38
C LYS A 83 5.05 -3.73 -20.30
N GLU A 84 4.21 -4.11 -19.35
CA GLU A 84 2.92 -3.48 -19.07
C GLU A 84 3.06 -2.03 -18.62
N PHE A 85 4.23 -1.65 -18.10
CA PHE A 85 4.56 -0.26 -17.75
C PHE A 85 5.18 0.53 -18.91
N ASP A 86 5.54 -0.13 -20.02
CA ASP A 86 6.13 0.53 -21.19
C ASP A 86 5.10 1.46 -21.83
N ASP A 87 5.47 2.74 -21.99
CA ASP A 87 4.58 3.82 -22.45
C ASP A 87 3.22 3.92 -21.71
N TYR A 88 3.13 3.42 -20.47
CA TYR A 88 1.90 3.47 -19.69
C TYR A 88 1.47 4.93 -19.43
N LYS A 89 0.20 5.24 -19.72
CA LYS A 89 -0.38 6.57 -19.53
C LYS A 89 -1.72 6.46 -18.85
N LEU A 90 -1.87 7.21 -17.76
CA LEU A 90 -3.17 7.44 -17.15
C LEU A 90 -3.94 8.47 -17.96
N TYR A 91 -5.13 8.11 -18.40
CA TYR A 91 -6.05 9.02 -19.07
C TYR A 91 -6.77 9.91 -18.06
N ASP A 92 -7.18 11.11 -18.46
CA ASP A 92 -7.90 12.07 -17.61
C ASP A 92 -9.10 11.46 -16.87
N VAL A 93 -9.82 10.55 -17.53
CA VAL A 93 -10.97 9.86 -16.95
C VAL A 93 -10.56 8.94 -15.80
N GLU A 94 -9.47 8.18 -15.98
CA GLU A 94 -8.92 7.28 -14.96
C GLU A 94 -8.40 8.05 -13.75
N ILE A 95 -7.74 9.18 -13.99
CA ILE A 95 -7.26 10.07 -12.92
C ILE A 95 -8.45 10.59 -12.10
N ARG A 96 -9.49 11.10 -12.77
CA ARG A 96 -10.69 11.63 -12.09
C ARG A 96 -11.40 10.56 -11.27
N TYR A 97 -11.64 9.38 -11.87
CA TYR A 97 -12.28 8.27 -11.14
C TYR A 97 -11.39 7.75 -10.01
N GLY A 98 -10.08 7.66 -10.21
CA GLY A 98 -9.11 7.27 -9.19
C GLY A 98 -9.15 8.20 -7.99
N ILE A 99 -9.13 9.52 -8.22
CA ILE A 99 -9.24 10.52 -7.15
C ILE A 99 -10.56 10.37 -6.38
N ILE A 100 -11.69 10.20 -7.07
CA ILE A 100 -12.99 9.97 -6.42
C ILE A 100 -12.95 8.72 -5.53
N GLN A 101 -12.37 7.62 -6.03
CA GLN A 101 -12.23 6.38 -5.27
C GLN A 101 -11.37 6.56 -4.01
N LEU A 102 -10.31 7.36 -4.09
CA LEU A 102 -9.49 7.70 -2.92
C LEU A 102 -10.24 8.59 -1.93
N CYS A 103 -11.02 9.57 -2.41
CA CYS A 103 -11.87 10.40 -1.57
C CYS A 103 -12.91 9.56 -0.82
N ASP A 104 -13.57 8.62 -1.49
CA ASP A 104 -14.51 7.69 -0.87
C ASP A 104 -13.84 6.83 0.20
N GLY A 105 -12.64 6.29 -0.10
CA GLY A 105 -11.85 5.53 0.86
C GLY A 105 -11.45 6.34 2.09
N LEU A 106 -11.02 7.60 1.90
CA LEU A 106 -10.66 8.51 2.99
C LEU A 106 -11.89 8.92 3.81
N ALA A 107 -13.03 9.19 3.17
CA ALA A 107 -14.28 9.50 3.86
C ALA A 107 -14.70 8.35 4.78
N PHE A 108 -14.64 7.11 4.28
CA PHE A 108 -14.87 5.92 5.10
C PHE A 108 -13.90 5.83 6.28
N LEU A 109 -12.58 6.00 6.04
CA LEU A 109 -11.57 5.94 7.11
C LEU A 109 -11.82 6.97 8.21
N HIS A 110 -12.11 8.22 7.84
CA HIS A 110 -12.31 9.31 8.80
C HIS A 110 -13.65 9.20 9.52
N ASN A 111 -14.73 8.92 8.79
CA ASN A 111 -16.08 9.02 9.34
C ASN A 111 -16.51 7.76 10.07
N GLU A 112 -16.13 6.58 9.59
CA GLU A 112 -16.59 5.30 10.13
C GLU A 112 -15.51 4.62 10.98
N VAL A 113 -14.28 4.53 10.47
CA VAL A 113 -13.17 3.86 11.18
C VAL A 113 -12.50 4.77 12.21
N LYS A 114 -12.70 6.09 12.10
CA LYS A 114 -12.05 7.12 12.92
C LYS A 114 -10.53 7.03 12.87
N LEU A 115 -9.96 6.80 11.69
CA LEU A 115 -8.52 6.61 11.48
C LEU A 115 -7.98 7.64 10.49
N CYS A 116 -6.89 8.33 10.85
CA CYS A 116 -6.16 9.23 9.95
C CYS A 116 -5.01 8.49 9.26
N HIS A 117 -4.98 8.49 7.93
CA HIS A 117 -4.05 7.67 7.13
C HIS A 117 -2.57 8.10 7.25
N ARG A 118 -2.33 9.42 7.15
CA ARG A 118 -1.00 10.11 7.22
C ARG A 118 0.10 9.65 6.25
N ASN A 119 -0.19 8.75 5.33
CA ASN A 119 0.74 8.31 4.29
C ASN A 119 0.08 8.33 2.91
N ILE A 120 -0.61 9.42 2.53
CA ILE A 120 -1.23 9.50 1.19
C ILE A 120 -0.18 9.97 0.20
N SER A 121 0.29 9.07 -0.65
CA SER A 121 1.30 9.31 -1.68
C SER A 121 1.13 8.33 -2.83
N PRO A 122 1.77 8.54 -4.00
CA PRO A 122 1.68 7.61 -5.11
C PRO A 122 2.13 6.17 -4.78
N GLU A 123 3.06 6.00 -3.84
CA GLU A 123 3.57 4.70 -3.40
C GLU A 123 2.57 3.92 -2.55
N SER A 124 1.72 4.63 -1.80
CA SER A 124 0.71 4.03 -0.92
C SER A 124 -0.65 3.81 -1.60
N ILE A 125 -0.79 4.25 -2.85
CA ILE A 125 -1.96 4.01 -3.68
C ILE A 125 -1.67 2.83 -4.60
N ILE A 126 -2.47 1.77 -4.50
CA ILE A 126 -2.36 0.58 -5.34
C ILE A 126 -3.48 0.58 -6.39
N ILE A 127 -3.12 0.27 -7.63
CA ILE A 127 -4.03 0.07 -8.74
C ILE A 127 -4.11 -1.43 -9.01
N ASN A 128 -5.32 -1.99 -9.04
CA ASN A 128 -5.52 -3.38 -9.45
C ASN A 128 -5.73 -3.51 -10.96
N TYR A 129 -5.72 -4.73 -11.49
CA TYR A 129 -5.90 -4.99 -12.93
C TYR A 129 -7.27 -4.54 -13.49
N ASN A 130 -8.23 -4.23 -12.62
CA ASN A 130 -9.53 -3.66 -13.02
C ASN A 130 -9.50 -2.12 -13.06
N GLY A 131 -8.35 -1.47 -12.84
CA GLY A 131 -8.20 -0.02 -12.82
C GLY A 131 -8.72 0.64 -11.54
N ALA A 132 -9.04 -0.12 -10.49
CA ALA A 132 -9.51 0.45 -9.23
C ALA A 132 -8.32 0.92 -8.37
N TRP A 133 -8.37 2.17 -7.93
CA TRP A 133 -7.41 2.78 -7.01
C TRP A 133 -7.81 2.46 -5.57
N LYS A 134 -6.84 1.99 -4.79
CA LYS A 134 -7.03 1.50 -3.42
C LYS A 134 -5.98 2.06 -2.48
N LEU A 135 -6.42 2.45 -1.28
CA LEU A 135 -5.54 2.88 -0.20
C LEU A 135 -4.80 1.68 0.40
N SER A 136 -3.51 1.86 0.65
CA SER A 136 -2.60 0.94 1.35
C SER A 136 -1.58 1.77 2.16
N GLY A 137 -0.60 1.15 2.82
CA GLY A 137 0.42 1.91 3.57
C GLY A 137 -0.08 2.44 4.92
N PHE A 138 -0.71 1.57 5.71
CA PHE A 138 -1.36 1.92 6.99
C PHE A 138 -0.40 1.97 8.20
N GLU A 139 0.91 1.86 8.00
CA GLU A 139 1.93 1.85 9.06
C GLU A 139 2.05 3.17 9.83
N LEU A 140 1.65 4.30 9.24
CA LEU A 140 1.68 5.63 9.85
C LEU A 140 0.33 6.11 10.39
N CYS A 141 -0.68 5.24 10.39
CA CYS A 141 -2.02 5.58 10.82
C CYS A 141 -2.10 5.90 12.31
N ILE A 142 -2.98 6.85 12.65
CA ILE A 142 -3.30 7.21 14.04
C ILE A 142 -4.82 7.23 14.23
N GLN A 143 -5.27 6.92 15.45
CA GLN A 143 -6.67 7.11 15.81
C GLN A 143 -7.00 8.61 15.74
N GLY A 144 -8.08 8.96 15.06
CA GLY A 144 -8.62 10.32 15.09
C GLY A 144 -9.04 10.67 16.52
N SER A 145 -8.65 11.85 17.00
CA SER A 145 -9.10 12.38 18.28
C SER A 145 -10.62 12.54 18.26
N VAL A 146 -11.27 12.09 19.34
CA VAL A 146 -12.69 12.36 19.61
C VAL A 146 -12.78 13.74 20.26
N ASP A 147 -12.38 14.79 19.55
CA ASP A 147 -12.59 16.16 20.02
C ASP A 147 -13.60 16.83 19.08
N GLY A 148 -14.87 16.71 19.46
CA GLY A 148 -16.00 17.52 19.01
C GLY A 148 -16.63 18.19 20.22
#